data_AF-A0A2V7V2B2-F1
#
_entry.id   AF-A0A2V7V2B2-F1
#
_cell.length_a   1.000
_cell.length_b   1.000
_cell.length_c   1.000
_cell.angle_alpha   90.00
_cell.angle_beta   90.00
_cell.angle_gamma   90.00
#
_symmetry.space_group_name_H-M   'P 1'
#
loop_
_entity.id
_entity.type
_entity.pdbx_description
1 polymer ?
#
loop_
_entity_poly.entity_id
_entity_poly.type
_entity_poly.pdbx_seq_one_letter_code
_entity_poly.pdbx_strand_id
1 'polypeptide(L)'
;MVRSDCVSPCGSLGLTGRRRMTNVGTTLLQIALDRWVSTTYRRANVYLKRHVVRRGDKRYAYLRLVQAFRTESGTVRHRVLATLGRLDELKASGQLDQLAAAFARLDPPRIGFRREVGPLLLVHHVLERLGLVGLVDRHVPQRGRAELTTGEVVAALIANRLCAPAPLYDIAAWGGNAALHEVLGIPGMLLNDDRLGRALEAFAPVAENVRGAAALAAVEAFGADAARLHVDLTTLRVAGAYADSELVAKGWGSDRRVARQVQMLQATNPQGIPLYVRPHPGNAAELTCIGMALERLAALLGPGV
;
A
#
# COMPACT_ATOMS: atom_id res chain seq x y z
N MET A 1 30.69 -32.58 -61.91
CA MET A 1 30.94 -32.36 -63.34
C MET A 1 30.29 -31.04 -63.72
N VAL A 2 31.08 -30.02 -64.12
CA VAL A 2 30.66 -28.76 -64.80
C VAL A 2 29.69 -27.84 -63.98
N ARG A 3 30.06 -26.65 -63.47
CA ARG A 3 30.51 -25.37 -64.12
C ARG A 3 29.43 -24.72 -65.01
N SER A 4 29.31 -23.40 -65.19
CA SER A 4 29.82 -22.18 -64.51
C SER A 4 28.96 -21.00 -65.05
N ASP A 5 29.12 -19.68 -64.80
CA ASP A 5 30.16 -18.79 -64.25
C ASP A 5 29.45 -17.65 -63.44
N CYS A 6 30.01 -17.09 -62.37
CA CYS A 6 31.03 -16.01 -62.30
C CYS A 6 30.64 -14.68 -62.96
N VAL A 7 30.76 -13.57 -62.21
CA VAL A 7 31.80 -12.54 -62.38
C VAL A 7 31.77 -11.54 -61.21
N SER A 8 32.95 -11.21 -60.71
CA SER A 8 33.25 -10.00 -59.93
C SER A 8 34.50 -9.36 -60.52
N PRO A 9 34.72 -8.05 -60.34
CA PRO A 9 36.07 -7.64 -59.94
C PRO A 9 36.12 -6.54 -58.86
N CYS A 10 37.31 -6.41 -58.26
CA CYS A 10 37.63 -5.52 -57.15
C CYS A 10 37.52 -4.02 -57.46
N GLY A 11 37.29 -3.23 -56.41
CA GLY A 11 37.53 -1.78 -56.38
C GLY A 11 37.99 -1.34 -54.98
N SER A 12 39.29 -1.40 -54.70
CA SER A 12 39.85 -1.12 -53.38
C SER A 12 40.21 0.36 -53.20
N LEU A 13 39.55 1.04 -52.27
CA LEU A 13 39.94 2.37 -51.80
C LEU A 13 39.67 2.49 -50.29
N GLY A 14 40.70 2.28 -49.48
CA GLY A 14 40.64 2.49 -48.03
C GLY A 14 41.00 3.93 -47.67
N LEU A 15 40.16 4.61 -46.90
CA LEU A 15 40.52 5.86 -46.21
C LEU A 15 39.83 5.93 -44.83
N THR A 16 40.55 6.49 -43.86
CA THR A 16 40.19 6.50 -42.43
C THR A 16 39.06 7.47 -42.12
N GLY A 17 38.10 7.07 -41.26
CA GLY A 17 36.94 7.91 -40.96
C GLY A 17 36.10 7.52 -39.74
N ARG A 18 36.62 7.68 -38.51
CA ARG A 18 35.79 7.63 -37.29
C ARG A 18 34.82 8.83 -37.25
N ARG A 19 33.62 8.70 -37.83
CA ARG A 19 32.52 9.64 -37.57
C ARG A 19 31.67 9.15 -36.39
N ARG A 20 31.64 9.95 -35.30
CA ARG A 20 30.71 9.75 -34.19
C ARG A 20 29.29 10.02 -34.69
N MET A 21 28.36 9.09 -34.53
CA MET A 21 26.94 9.43 -34.60
C MET A 21 26.61 10.30 -33.38
N THR A 22 26.04 11.48 -33.62
CA THR A 22 25.79 12.49 -32.59
C THR A 22 24.48 12.25 -31.86
N ASN A 23 24.52 12.18 -30.52
CA ASN A 23 23.36 12.09 -29.64
C ASN A 23 22.54 13.40 -29.64
N VAL A 24 21.78 13.66 -30.71
CA VAL A 24 20.91 14.84 -30.81
C VAL A 24 19.50 14.52 -30.28
N GLY A 25 18.91 13.39 -30.68
CA GLY A 25 17.55 12.99 -30.26
C GLY A 25 17.42 12.75 -28.76
N THR A 26 18.34 11.98 -28.17
CA THR A 26 18.37 11.69 -26.72
C THR A 26 18.49 12.97 -25.89
N THR A 27 19.33 13.90 -26.33
CA THR A 27 19.57 15.17 -25.65
C THR A 27 18.36 16.10 -25.72
N LEU A 28 17.61 16.10 -26.83
CA LEU A 28 16.36 16.86 -26.94
C LEU A 28 15.25 16.28 -26.05
N LEU A 29 15.14 14.96 -25.94
CA LEU A 29 14.22 14.32 -24.99
C LEU A 29 14.62 14.59 -23.53
N GLN A 30 15.91 14.52 -23.20
CA GLN A 30 16.44 14.87 -21.88
C GLN A 30 16.10 16.33 -21.52
N ILE A 31 16.39 17.28 -22.42
CA ILE A 31 16.09 18.71 -22.23
C ILE A 31 14.57 18.96 -22.15
N ALA A 32 13.76 18.22 -22.90
CA ALA A 32 12.30 18.31 -22.81
C ALA A 32 11.78 17.80 -21.46
N LEU A 33 12.31 16.69 -20.96
CA LEU A 33 12.00 16.18 -19.61
C LEU A 33 12.46 17.17 -18.53
N ASP A 34 13.69 17.66 -18.60
CA ASP A 34 14.22 18.65 -17.65
C ASP A 34 13.43 19.97 -17.70
N ARG A 35 12.95 20.41 -18.88
CA ARG A 35 12.01 21.54 -18.98
C ARG A 35 10.65 21.24 -18.38
N TRP A 36 10.09 20.06 -18.62
CA TRP A 36 8.76 19.70 -18.11
C TRP A 36 8.79 19.53 -16.59
N VAL A 37 9.80 18.82 -16.07
CA VAL A 37 10.08 18.70 -14.64
C VAL A 37 10.33 20.08 -14.03
N SER A 38 11.21 20.93 -14.57
CA SER A 38 11.50 22.25 -13.96
C SER A 38 10.38 23.28 -14.11
N THR A 39 9.53 23.19 -15.14
CA THR A 39 8.36 24.06 -15.29
C THR A 39 7.26 23.69 -14.30
N THR A 40 7.04 22.39 -14.07
CA THR A 40 6.06 21.89 -13.09
C THR A 40 6.60 22.02 -11.65
N TYR A 41 7.88 21.74 -11.41
CA TYR A 41 8.57 22.00 -10.14
C TYR A 41 9.04 23.45 -10.00
N ARG A 42 8.12 24.42 -10.19
CA ARG A 42 8.23 25.71 -9.48
C ARG A 42 7.95 25.49 -7.99
N ARG A 43 8.81 24.74 -7.30
CA ARG A 43 8.86 24.63 -5.85
C ARG A 43 9.00 26.05 -5.29
N ALA A 44 7.91 26.57 -4.73
CA ALA A 44 8.04 27.59 -3.70
C ALA A 44 8.93 26.97 -2.62
N ASN A 45 10.09 27.57 -2.33
CA ASN A 45 11.07 27.02 -1.39
C ASN A 45 10.58 27.21 0.04
N VAL A 46 9.50 26.51 0.38
CA VAL A 46 8.78 26.55 1.64
C VAL A 46 9.28 25.40 2.51
N TYR A 47 9.72 25.71 3.72
CA TYR A 47 10.27 24.73 4.64
C TYR A 47 9.95 25.08 6.09
N LEU A 48 10.02 24.07 6.95
CA LEU A 48 9.84 24.25 8.39
C LEU A 48 11.15 24.76 9.02
N LYS A 49 11.08 25.90 9.69
CA LYS A 49 12.20 26.50 10.42
C LYS A 49 11.89 26.56 11.92
N ARG A 50 12.74 25.92 12.73
CA ARG A 50 12.76 26.09 14.19
C ARG A 50 13.29 27.50 14.52
N HIS A 51 12.54 28.27 15.29
CA HIS A 51 12.90 29.62 15.72
C HIS A 51 12.91 29.69 17.24
N VAL A 52 14.09 29.88 17.86
CA VAL A 52 14.23 29.96 19.32
C VAL A 52 14.14 31.41 19.77
N VAL A 53 13.34 31.66 20.80
CA VAL A 53 13.18 32.95 21.49
C VAL A 53 13.62 32.78 22.94
N ARG A 54 14.47 33.67 23.46
CA ARG A 54 14.80 33.74 24.88
C ARG A 54 13.98 34.87 25.53
N ARG A 55 13.34 34.60 26.67
CA ARG A 55 12.59 35.59 27.47
C ARG A 55 12.94 35.37 28.94
N GLY A 56 13.80 36.23 29.49
CA GLY A 56 14.56 35.91 30.71
C GLY A 56 15.43 34.67 30.49
N ASP A 57 15.43 33.73 31.44
CA ASP A 57 16.14 32.45 31.28
C ASP A 57 15.36 31.36 30.53
N LYS A 58 14.06 31.56 30.29
CA LYS A 58 13.26 30.58 29.56
C LYS A 58 13.51 30.70 28.05
N ARG A 59 13.82 29.55 27.43
CA ARG A 59 14.06 29.39 25.98
C ARG A 59 12.87 28.66 25.35
N TYR A 60 12.15 29.35 24.47
CA TYR A 60 10.98 28.83 23.78
C TYR A 60 11.32 28.55 22.32
N ALA A 61 11.07 27.33 21.83
CA ALA A 61 11.20 27.01 20.42
C ALA A 61 9.84 27.10 19.75
N TYR A 62 9.74 27.85 18.65
CA TYR A 62 8.56 27.93 17.79
C TYR A 62 8.83 27.25 16.46
N LEU A 63 7.79 26.66 15.87
CA LEU A 63 7.84 26.11 14.52
C LEU A 63 7.23 27.13 13.54
N ARG A 64 7.95 27.47 12.47
CA ARG A 64 7.50 28.42 11.44
C ARG A 64 7.59 27.82 10.05
N LEU A 65 6.58 28.09 9.24
CA LEU A 65 6.60 27.82 7.80
C LEU A 65 7.25 29.04 7.11
N VAL A 66 8.34 28.83 6.38
CA VAL A 66 9.18 29.90 5.83
C VAL A 66 9.43 29.67 4.34
N GLN A 67 9.19 30.69 3.53
CA GLN A 67 9.51 30.72 2.10
C GLN A 67 10.86 31.41 1.86
N ALA A 68 11.78 30.73 1.18
CA ALA A 68 12.94 31.39 0.57
C ALA A 68 12.55 31.96 -0.80
N PHE A 69 12.89 33.23 -1.03
CA PHE A 69 12.71 33.93 -2.30
C PHE A 69 13.99 34.69 -2.66
N ARG A 70 14.23 34.95 -3.94
CA ARG A 70 15.30 35.87 -4.37
C ARG A 70 14.71 37.26 -4.54
N THR A 71 15.41 38.30 -4.07
CA THR A 71 15.15 39.67 -4.50
C THR A 71 15.72 39.90 -5.90
N GLU A 72 15.31 40.99 -6.55
CA GLU A 72 15.80 41.42 -7.87
C GLU A 72 17.34 41.57 -7.90
N SER A 73 17.95 41.92 -6.76
CA SER A 73 19.40 41.91 -6.51
C SER A 73 20.05 40.51 -6.44
N GLY A 74 19.35 39.44 -6.84
CA GLY A 74 19.79 38.04 -6.79
C GLY A 74 19.88 37.41 -5.38
N THR A 75 19.88 38.23 -4.33
CA THR A 75 20.06 37.85 -2.92
C THR A 75 18.90 36.96 -2.43
N VAL A 76 19.22 35.87 -1.73
CA VAL A 76 18.18 35.03 -1.09
C VAL A 76 17.72 35.69 0.22
N ARG A 77 16.41 35.87 0.37
CA ARG A 77 15.74 36.31 1.61
C ARG A 77 14.67 35.31 2.04
N HIS A 78 14.30 35.37 3.31
CA HIS A 78 13.31 34.48 3.92
C HIS A 78 12.08 35.28 4.37
N ARG A 79 10.88 34.86 3.93
CA ARG A 79 9.58 35.37 4.41
C ARG A 79 8.94 34.31 5.29
N VAL A 80 8.51 34.67 6.50
CA VAL A 80 7.65 33.79 7.32
C VAL A 80 6.27 33.79 6.67
N LEU A 81 5.74 32.61 6.34
CA LEU A 81 4.36 32.44 5.86
C LEU A 81 3.41 32.23 7.04
N ALA A 82 3.79 31.38 7.99
CA ALA A 82 3.00 31.08 9.19
C ALA A 82 3.90 30.77 10.39
N THR A 83 3.40 31.02 11.60
CA THR A 83 3.93 30.42 12.84
C THR A 83 2.93 29.35 13.27
N LEU A 84 3.37 28.09 13.33
CA LEU A 84 2.50 26.94 13.58
C LEU A 84 2.22 26.72 15.08
N GLY A 85 3.08 27.24 15.96
CA GLY A 85 2.92 27.13 17.41
C GLY A 85 4.25 26.99 18.14
N ARG A 86 4.18 26.80 19.46
CA ARG A 86 5.32 26.45 20.32
C ARG A 86 5.59 24.95 20.21
N LEU A 87 6.85 24.57 20.04
CA LEU A 87 7.24 23.19 19.66
C LEU A 87 6.97 22.16 20.76
N ASP A 88 6.95 22.58 22.02
CA ASP A 88 6.58 21.76 23.18
C ASP A 88 5.05 21.61 23.30
N GLU A 89 4.26 22.66 23.07
CA GLU A 89 2.79 22.58 22.97
C GLU A 89 2.33 21.70 21.80
N LEU A 90 2.94 21.86 20.62
CA LEU A 90 2.63 21.04 19.44
C LEU A 90 2.97 19.55 19.66
N LYS A 91 3.98 19.24 20.48
CA LYS A 91 4.27 17.86 20.91
C LYS A 91 3.26 17.35 21.94
N ALA A 92 3.01 18.12 22.99
CA ALA A 92 2.10 17.72 24.07
C ALA A 92 0.64 17.53 23.61
N SER A 93 0.26 18.15 22.49
CA SER A 93 -1.08 18.04 21.87
C SER A 93 -1.17 17.05 20.71
N GLY A 94 -0.08 16.39 20.31
CA GLY A 94 -0.01 15.54 19.10
C GLY A 94 -0.18 16.28 17.77
N GLN A 95 -0.36 17.61 17.79
CA GLN A 95 -0.51 18.42 16.57
C GLN A 95 0.76 18.42 15.70
N LEU A 96 1.93 18.21 16.29
CA LEU A 96 3.18 18.07 15.53
C LEU A 96 3.14 16.84 14.61
N ASP A 97 2.58 15.74 15.08
CA ASP A 97 2.55 14.47 14.35
C ASP A 97 1.45 14.50 13.27
N GLN A 98 0.29 15.11 13.57
CA GLN A 98 -0.73 15.45 12.57
C GLN A 98 -0.18 16.35 11.45
N LEU A 99 0.63 17.36 11.81
CA LEU A 99 1.32 18.22 10.83
C LEU A 99 2.34 17.41 10.02
N ALA A 100 3.15 16.59 10.66
CA ALA A 100 4.14 15.74 9.98
C ALA A 100 3.45 14.78 8.98
N ALA A 101 2.33 14.18 9.36
CA ALA A 101 1.54 13.29 8.52
C ALA A 101 0.85 14.00 7.35
N ALA A 102 0.26 15.17 7.59
CA ALA A 102 -0.32 15.99 6.54
C ALA A 102 0.74 16.43 5.51
N PHE A 103 1.97 16.72 5.95
CA PHE A 103 3.09 16.96 5.05
C PHE A 103 3.63 15.66 4.41
N ALA A 104 3.55 14.50 5.06
CA ALA A 104 4.07 13.23 4.54
C ALA A 104 3.38 12.78 3.26
N ARG A 105 2.08 13.07 3.09
CA ARG A 105 1.30 12.88 1.84
C ARG A 105 1.57 13.95 0.76
N LEU A 106 2.19 15.08 1.13
CA LEU A 106 2.36 16.25 0.25
C LEU A 106 3.82 16.52 -0.16
N ASP A 107 4.82 16.04 0.59
CA ASP A 107 6.23 16.06 0.20
C ASP A 107 6.54 14.82 -0.64
N PRO A 108 6.75 14.96 -1.97
CA PRO A 108 7.05 13.81 -2.82
C PRO A 108 8.40 13.20 -2.39
N PRO A 109 8.53 11.86 -2.44
CA PRO A 109 9.69 11.16 -1.92
C PRO A 109 11.00 11.69 -2.52
N ARG A 110 12.02 11.81 -1.66
CA ARG A 110 13.22 12.58 -1.96
C ARG A 110 14.01 11.93 -3.10
N ILE A 111 14.28 12.73 -4.14
CA ILE A 111 15.14 12.35 -5.26
C ILE A 111 16.51 11.88 -4.73
N GLY A 112 16.98 10.74 -5.23
CA GLY A 112 18.25 10.12 -4.83
C GLY A 112 18.12 8.95 -3.85
N PHE A 113 16.96 8.75 -3.23
CA PHE A 113 16.66 7.53 -2.47
C PHE A 113 16.25 6.40 -3.42
N ARG A 114 16.70 5.17 -3.14
CA ARG A 114 16.19 3.97 -3.81
C ARG A 114 15.02 3.40 -3.02
N ARG A 115 14.04 2.86 -3.73
CA ARG A 115 12.89 2.13 -3.17
C ARG A 115 12.82 0.74 -3.75
N GLU A 116 12.37 -0.21 -2.95
CA GLU A 116 12.00 -1.53 -3.46
C GLU A 116 10.59 -1.49 -4.05
N VAL A 117 10.49 -1.67 -5.37
CA VAL A 117 9.19 -1.79 -6.06
C VAL A 117 8.66 -3.22 -5.93
N GLY A 118 9.50 -4.24 -6.15
CA GLY A 118 9.10 -5.64 -6.10
C GLY A 118 7.82 -5.91 -6.93
N PRO A 119 6.89 -6.73 -6.44
CA PRO A 119 5.60 -6.94 -7.08
C PRO A 119 4.53 -5.88 -6.75
N LEU A 120 4.86 -4.75 -6.09
CA LEU A 120 3.87 -3.72 -5.69
C LEU A 120 3.04 -3.20 -6.86
N LEU A 121 3.63 -3.06 -8.06
CA LEU A 121 2.90 -2.61 -9.25
C LEU A 121 1.79 -3.60 -9.66
N LEU A 122 2.03 -4.90 -9.52
CA LEU A 122 1.01 -5.93 -9.80
C LEU A 122 -0.06 -5.95 -8.70
N VAL A 123 0.34 -5.82 -7.44
CA VAL A 123 -0.59 -5.75 -6.30
C VAL A 123 -1.49 -4.51 -6.43
N HIS A 124 -0.92 -3.33 -6.67
CA HIS A 124 -1.67 -2.09 -6.90
C HIS A 124 -2.66 -2.21 -8.06
N HIS A 125 -2.24 -2.74 -9.22
CA HIS A 125 -3.12 -2.96 -10.37
C HIS A 125 -4.33 -3.87 -10.04
N VAL A 126 -4.13 -4.90 -9.22
CA VAL A 126 -5.22 -5.78 -8.76
C VAL A 126 -6.12 -5.07 -7.72
N LEU A 127 -5.53 -4.34 -6.77
CA LEU A 127 -6.27 -3.59 -5.75
C LEU A 127 -7.16 -2.48 -6.36
N GLU A 128 -6.65 -1.75 -7.36
CA GLU A 128 -7.41 -0.76 -8.13
C GLU A 128 -8.55 -1.40 -8.92
N ARG A 129 -8.29 -2.51 -9.62
CA ARG A 129 -9.34 -3.23 -10.39
C ARG A 129 -10.43 -3.83 -9.53
N LEU A 130 -10.14 -4.20 -8.28
CA LEU A 130 -11.14 -4.60 -7.28
C LEU A 130 -11.79 -3.39 -6.57
N GLY A 131 -11.31 -2.17 -6.81
CA GLY A 131 -11.72 -0.96 -6.09
C GLY A 131 -11.54 -1.06 -4.57
N LEU A 132 -10.57 -1.86 -4.09
CA LEU A 132 -10.61 -2.44 -2.74
C LEU A 132 -10.64 -1.38 -1.63
N VAL A 133 -9.88 -0.30 -1.77
CA VAL A 133 -9.86 0.80 -0.77
C VAL A 133 -11.27 1.35 -0.56
N GLY A 134 -11.92 1.79 -1.64
CA GLY A 134 -13.28 2.29 -1.59
C GLY A 134 -14.33 1.24 -1.21
N LEU A 135 -14.08 -0.04 -1.50
CA LEU A 135 -14.93 -1.16 -1.08
C LEU A 135 -14.89 -1.35 0.45
N VAL A 136 -13.71 -1.30 1.05
CA VAL A 136 -13.53 -1.36 2.51
C VAL A 136 -14.09 -0.11 3.19
N ASP A 137 -13.83 1.08 2.66
CA ASP A 137 -14.28 2.34 3.28
C ASP A 137 -15.80 2.56 3.21
N ARG A 138 -16.50 1.91 2.28
CA ARG A 138 -17.99 1.82 2.31
C ARG A 138 -18.49 0.98 3.49
N HIS A 139 -17.72 -0.01 3.96
CA HIS A 139 -18.08 -0.87 5.09
C HIS A 139 -17.54 -0.35 6.42
N VAL A 140 -16.43 0.41 6.43
CA VAL A 140 -15.85 1.07 7.61
C VAL A 140 -15.74 2.59 7.37
N PRO A 141 -16.85 3.34 7.48
CA PRO A 141 -16.83 4.79 7.27
C PRO A 141 -15.86 5.50 8.22
N GLN A 142 -14.95 6.30 7.67
CA GLN A 142 -13.90 6.96 8.44
C GLN A 142 -14.49 7.92 9.48
N ARG A 143 -14.15 7.70 10.76
CA ARG A 143 -14.54 8.59 11.86
C ARG A 143 -13.58 9.77 11.98
N GLY A 144 -14.01 10.93 11.50
CA GLY A 144 -13.26 12.19 11.63
C GLY A 144 -12.07 12.32 10.67
N ARG A 145 -11.06 13.11 11.07
CA ARG A 145 -9.88 13.44 10.26
C ARG A 145 -8.75 12.43 10.47
N ALA A 146 -8.94 11.17 10.07
CA ALA A 146 -7.84 10.22 10.03
C ALA A 146 -6.88 10.52 8.86
N GLU A 147 -5.60 10.20 9.06
CA GLU A 147 -4.52 10.44 8.09
C GLU A 147 -4.41 9.35 7.01
N LEU A 148 -5.06 8.20 7.25
CA LEU A 148 -5.29 7.11 6.31
C LEU A 148 -6.71 6.56 6.56
N THR A 149 -7.39 6.11 5.51
CA THR A 149 -8.65 5.37 5.63
C THR A 149 -8.42 3.92 6.11
N THR A 150 -9.50 3.19 6.41
CA THR A 150 -9.37 1.76 6.76
C THR A 150 -9.01 0.94 5.52
N GLY A 151 -9.55 1.32 4.36
CA GLY A 151 -9.21 0.73 3.06
C GLY A 151 -7.74 0.92 2.69
N GLU A 152 -7.15 2.10 2.91
CA GLU A 152 -5.72 2.33 2.70
C GLU A 152 -4.86 1.44 3.61
N VAL A 153 -5.21 1.33 4.90
CA VAL A 153 -4.48 0.45 5.81
C VAL A 153 -4.61 -1.03 5.41
N VAL A 154 -5.80 -1.49 5.02
CA VAL A 154 -6.00 -2.87 4.52
C VAL A 154 -5.21 -3.11 3.23
N ALA A 155 -5.19 -2.15 2.29
CA ALA A 155 -4.39 -2.23 1.07
C ALA A 155 -2.88 -2.31 1.37
N ALA A 156 -2.37 -1.53 2.33
CA ALA A 156 -0.98 -1.60 2.77
C ALA A 156 -0.63 -2.93 3.46
N LEU A 157 -1.54 -3.49 4.27
CA LEU A 157 -1.36 -4.81 4.90
C LEU A 157 -1.35 -5.96 3.87
N ILE A 158 -2.19 -5.89 2.84
CA ILE A 158 -2.19 -6.84 1.71
C ILE A 158 -0.90 -6.70 0.89
N ALA A 159 -0.49 -5.47 0.57
CA ALA A 159 0.76 -5.20 -0.12
C ALA A 159 1.98 -5.73 0.66
N ASN A 160 2.03 -5.54 1.98
CA ASN A 160 3.08 -6.15 2.80
C ASN A 160 3.06 -7.69 2.71
N ARG A 161 1.88 -8.30 2.89
CA ARG A 161 1.68 -9.76 2.89
C ARG A 161 2.04 -10.43 1.55
N LEU A 162 1.91 -9.72 0.43
CA LEU A 162 2.20 -10.23 -0.92
C LEU A 162 3.58 -9.86 -1.46
N CYS A 163 4.22 -8.79 -0.96
CA CYS A 163 5.52 -8.33 -1.46
C CYS A 163 6.70 -8.74 -0.57
N ALA A 164 6.64 -8.45 0.73
CA ALA A 164 7.69 -8.79 1.70
C ALA A 164 7.08 -8.79 3.12
N PRO A 165 6.59 -9.95 3.60
CA PRO A 165 5.86 -10.02 4.87
C PRO A 165 6.68 -9.56 6.06
N ALA A 166 6.20 -8.52 6.75
CA ALA A 166 6.77 -7.99 7.99
C ALA A 166 5.81 -8.22 9.17
N PRO A 167 6.30 -8.32 10.42
CA PRO A 167 5.45 -8.26 11.60
C PRO A 167 4.82 -6.86 11.73
N LEU A 168 3.63 -6.75 12.34
CA LEU A 168 2.86 -5.49 12.39
C LEU A 168 3.68 -4.29 12.90
N TYR A 169 4.56 -4.48 13.89
CA TYR A 169 5.39 -3.42 14.45
C TYR A 169 6.47 -2.88 13.49
N ASP A 170 6.77 -3.59 12.40
CA ASP A 170 7.83 -3.25 11.43
C ASP A 170 7.26 -2.81 10.06
N ILE A 171 5.95 -2.86 9.87
CA ILE A 171 5.29 -2.46 8.61
C ILE A 171 5.53 -0.98 8.29
N ALA A 172 5.70 -0.11 9.29
CA ALA A 172 6.11 1.28 9.10
C ALA A 172 7.53 1.41 8.48
N ALA A 173 8.47 0.56 8.90
CA ALA A 173 9.83 0.53 8.38
C ALA A 173 9.87 -0.10 6.98
N TRP A 174 9.15 -1.19 6.76
CA TRP A 174 8.94 -1.79 5.43
C TRP A 174 8.36 -0.76 4.44
N GLY A 175 7.26 -0.11 4.78
CA GLY A 175 6.64 0.94 3.95
C GLY A 175 7.49 2.21 3.83
N GLY A 176 8.52 2.35 4.67
CA GLY A 176 9.55 3.39 4.58
C GLY A 176 10.70 3.04 3.63
N ASN A 177 10.82 1.78 3.19
CA ASN A 177 11.85 1.27 2.27
C ASN A 177 11.29 0.84 0.91
N ALA A 178 10.10 0.24 0.91
CA ALA A 178 9.35 -0.11 -0.29
C ALA A 178 8.78 1.14 -0.99
N ALA A 179 8.39 1.01 -2.26
CA ALA A 179 7.81 2.07 -3.09
C ALA A 179 6.33 2.36 -2.74
N LEU A 180 5.95 2.25 -1.46
CA LEU A 180 4.56 2.25 -1.02
C LEU A 180 3.89 3.63 -1.15
N HIS A 181 4.64 4.71 -0.91
CA HIS A 181 4.16 6.06 -1.11
C HIS A 181 4.08 6.39 -2.61
N GLU A 182 5.08 5.93 -3.36
CA GLU A 182 5.26 6.14 -4.79
C GLU A 182 4.18 5.43 -5.63
N VAL A 183 3.69 4.26 -5.19
CA VAL A 183 2.73 3.43 -5.95
C VAL A 183 1.32 3.45 -5.37
N LEU A 184 1.15 3.43 -4.04
CA LEU A 184 -0.19 3.41 -3.40
C LEU A 184 -0.59 4.76 -2.79
N GLY A 185 0.27 5.78 -2.78
CA GLY A 185 -0.02 7.06 -2.12
C GLY A 185 0.05 7.01 -0.59
N ILE A 186 0.56 5.92 0.00
CA ILE A 186 0.57 5.65 1.45
C ILE A 186 2.01 5.82 1.99
N PRO A 187 2.33 6.90 2.73
CA PRO A 187 3.64 7.07 3.36
C PRO A 187 3.82 6.09 4.52
N GLY A 188 4.89 5.28 4.50
CA GLY A 188 5.15 4.25 5.52
C GLY A 188 5.15 4.75 6.98
N MET A 189 5.55 6.00 7.24
CA MET A 189 5.50 6.58 8.59
C MET A 189 4.07 6.70 9.16
N LEU A 190 3.04 6.61 8.32
CA LEU A 190 1.63 6.61 8.75
C LEU A 190 1.14 5.23 9.20
N LEU A 191 1.92 4.16 9.01
CA LEU A 191 1.57 2.77 9.30
C LEU A 191 2.11 2.29 10.65
N ASN A 192 2.03 3.14 11.68
CA ASN A 192 2.34 2.73 13.05
C ASN A 192 1.38 1.62 13.51
N ASP A 193 1.92 0.70 14.31
CA ASP A 193 1.23 -0.43 14.94
C ASP A 193 -0.10 -0.04 15.59
N ASP A 194 -0.10 1.08 16.29
CA ASP A 194 -1.24 1.70 16.97
C ASP A 194 -2.39 2.04 15.99
N ARG A 195 -2.08 2.46 14.76
CA ARG A 195 -3.06 2.66 13.67
C ARG A 195 -3.45 1.36 12.97
N LEU A 196 -2.50 0.44 12.78
CA LEU A 196 -2.79 -0.88 12.19
C LEU A 196 -3.77 -1.68 13.08
N GLY A 197 -3.57 -1.64 14.40
CA GLY A 197 -4.46 -2.25 15.40
C GLY A 197 -5.88 -1.70 15.30
N ARG A 198 -6.06 -0.38 15.46
CA ARG A 198 -7.40 0.27 15.36
C ARG A 198 -8.10 0.03 14.02
N ALA A 199 -7.34 -0.04 12.91
CA ALA A 199 -7.92 -0.36 11.60
C ALA A 199 -8.40 -1.82 11.54
N LEU A 200 -7.63 -2.77 12.09
CA LEU A 200 -8.02 -4.19 12.18
C LEU A 200 -9.22 -4.41 13.13
N GLU A 201 -9.27 -3.70 14.26
CA GLU A 201 -10.41 -3.70 15.19
C GLU A 201 -11.69 -3.19 14.52
N ALA A 202 -11.60 -2.07 13.77
CA ALA A 202 -12.73 -1.52 13.04
C ALA A 202 -13.16 -2.39 11.83
N PHE A 203 -12.21 -3.13 11.24
CA PHE A 203 -12.44 -4.03 10.11
C PHE A 203 -13.07 -5.37 10.51
N ALA A 204 -12.67 -5.96 11.64
CA ALA A 204 -13.05 -7.31 12.02
C ALA A 204 -14.57 -7.59 12.02
N PRO A 205 -15.46 -6.70 12.54
CA PRO A 205 -16.90 -6.92 12.52
C PRO A 205 -17.54 -6.96 11.12
N VAL A 206 -16.93 -6.31 10.12
CA VAL A 206 -17.45 -6.23 8.74
C VAL A 206 -16.67 -7.10 7.76
N ALA A 207 -15.62 -7.78 8.22
CA ALA A 207 -14.68 -8.49 7.37
C ALA A 207 -15.33 -9.58 6.49
N GLU A 208 -16.45 -10.17 6.93
CA GLU A 208 -17.23 -11.12 6.12
C GLU A 208 -17.92 -10.43 4.93
N ASN A 209 -18.63 -9.33 5.18
CA ASN A 209 -19.31 -8.55 4.14
C ASN A 209 -18.31 -8.01 3.12
N VAL A 210 -17.14 -7.55 3.59
CA VAL A 210 -16.02 -7.14 2.73
C VAL A 210 -15.52 -8.31 1.87
N ARG A 211 -15.40 -9.53 2.41
CA ARG A 211 -14.99 -10.71 1.60
C ARG A 211 -16.03 -11.05 0.53
N GLY A 212 -17.32 -11.03 0.86
CA GLY A 212 -18.39 -11.24 -0.13
C GLY A 212 -18.38 -10.19 -1.23
N ALA A 213 -18.30 -8.90 -0.87
CA ALA A 213 -18.19 -7.81 -1.84
C ALA A 213 -16.92 -7.87 -2.69
N ALA A 214 -15.77 -8.28 -2.11
CA ALA A 214 -14.52 -8.45 -2.85
C ALA A 214 -14.54 -9.66 -3.79
N ALA A 215 -15.28 -10.72 -3.44
CA ALA A 215 -15.53 -11.85 -4.32
C ALA A 215 -16.39 -11.43 -5.51
N LEU A 216 -17.48 -10.70 -5.30
CA LEU A 216 -18.30 -10.12 -6.38
C LEU A 216 -17.47 -9.19 -7.29
N ALA A 217 -16.65 -8.32 -6.72
CA ALA A 217 -15.72 -7.48 -7.49
C ALA A 217 -14.69 -8.30 -8.30
N ALA A 218 -14.30 -9.50 -7.82
CA ALA A 218 -13.43 -10.40 -8.58
C ALA A 218 -14.17 -11.11 -9.73
N VAL A 219 -15.44 -11.47 -9.54
CA VAL A 219 -16.33 -11.98 -10.62
C VAL A 219 -16.46 -10.91 -11.70
N GLU A 220 -16.85 -9.69 -11.33
CA GLU A 220 -17.06 -8.56 -12.26
C GLU A 220 -15.78 -8.14 -12.98
N ALA A 221 -14.69 -7.88 -12.25
CA ALA A 221 -13.49 -7.27 -12.82
C ALA A 221 -12.53 -8.27 -13.48
N PHE A 222 -12.65 -9.57 -13.22
CA PHE A 222 -11.73 -10.60 -13.73
C PHE A 222 -12.41 -11.82 -14.38
N GLY A 223 -13.75 -11.93 -14.33
CA GLY A 223 -14.47 -13.10 -14.85
C GLY A 223 -14.23 -14.36 -14.02
N ALA A 224 -14.05 -14.22 -12.70
CA ALA A 224 -13.94 -15.36 -11.80
C ALA A 224 -15.23 -16.18 -11.82
N ASP A 225 -15.13 -17.48 -12.11
CA ASP A 225 -16.27 -18.41 -12.06
C ASP A 225 -16.75 -18.57 -10.62
N ALA A 226 -18.07 -18.57 -10.41
CA ALA A 226 -18.73 -18.80 -9.11
C ALA A 226 -19.74 -19.96 -9.16
N ALA A 227 -20.04 -20.52 -10.34
CA ALA A 227 -21.09 -21.52 -10.54
C ALA A 227 -20.75 -22.91 -9.97
N ARG A 228 -19.49 -23.12 -9.56
CA ARG A 228 -19.05 -24.29 -8.79
C ARG A 228 -18.05 -23.87 -7.73
N LEU A 229 -18.26 -24.34 -6.51
CA LEU A 229 -17.34 -24.14 -5.39
C LEU A 229 -16.83 -25.48 -4.87
N HIS A 230 -15.52 -25.58 -4.66
CA HIS A 230 -14.89 -26.61 -3.84
C HIS A 230 -14.83 -26.07 -2.40
N VAL A 231 -15.54 -26.73 -1.49
CA VAL A 231 -15.61 -26.35 -0.07
C VAL A 231 -14.75 -27.33 0.74
N ASP A 232 -13.86 -26.80 1.58
CA ASP A 232 -13.02 -27.54 2.51
C ASP A 232 -13.03 -26.88 3.90
N LEU A 233 -12.73 -27.68 4.95
CA LEU A 233 -12.59 -27.22 6.33
C LEU A 233 -11.20 -27.55 6.86
N THR A 234 -10.30 -26.57 6.77
CA THR A 234 -8.95 -26.69 7.32
C THR A 234 -8.87 -26.25 8.78
N THR A 235 -7.87 -26.75 9.49
CA THR A 235 -7.71 -26.54 10.94
C THR A 235 -6.44 -25.74 11.22
N LEU A 236 -6.58 -24.49 11.67
CA LEU A 236 -5.44 -23.67 12.08
C LEU A 236 -5.11 -23.93 13.54
N ARG A 237 -3.95 -24.53 13.82
CA ARG A 237 -3.41 -24.70 15.18
C ARG A 237 -2.84 -23.36 15.69
N VAL A 238 -3.06 -23.04 16.96
CA VAL A 238 -2.57 -21.81 17.60
C VAL A 238 -1.92 -22.07 18.95
N ALA A 239 -0.91 -21.27 19.30
CA ALA A 239 -0.21 -21.32 20.59
C ALA A 239 -0.35 -19.97 21.31
N GLY A 240 -0.77 -20.00 22.58
CA GLY A 240 -1.07 -18.80 23.36
C GLY A 240 -2.15 -19.06 24.42
N ALA A 241 -2.48 -18.03 25.20
CA ALA A 241 -3.46 -18.10 26.27
C ALA A 241 -4.91 -18.15 25.76
N TYR A 242 -5.28 -17.18 24.89
CA TYR A 242 -6.59 -17.07 24.23
C TYR A 242 -7.79 -17.33 25.17
N ALA A 243 -7.80 -16.73 26.36
CA ALA A 243 -8.84 -16.97 27.36
C ALA A 243 -10.22 -16.51 26.86
N ASP A 244 -10.27 -15.31 26.27
CA ASP A 244 -11.50 -14.60 25.90
C ASP A 244 -11.79 -14.68 24.38
N SER A 245 -11.36 -15.75 23.72
CA SER A 245 -11.49 -15.90 22.27
C SER A 245 -12.73 -16.71 21.87
N GLU A 246 -13.64 -16.08 21.13
CA GLU A 246 -14.81 -16.74 20.53
C GLU A 246 -14.45 -17.82 19.48
N LEU A 247 -13.23 -17.75 18.91
CA LEU A 247 -12.78 -18.63 17.83
C LEU A 247 -11.80 -19.73 18.30
N VAL A 248 -10.92 -19.44 19.26
CA VAL A 248 -9.87 -20.38 19.67
C VAL A 248 -10.40 -21.36 20.73
N ALA A 249 -10.80 -22.54 20.29
CA ALA A 249 -11.28 -23.61 21.16
C ALA A 249 -10.38 -24.86 21.10
N LYS A 250 -10.47 -25.73 22.12
CA LYS A 250 -9.88 -27.07 22.05
C LYS A 250 -10.75 -27.95 21.17
N GLY A 251 -10.25 -28.32 20.00
CA GLY A 251 -10.96 -29.18 19.04
C GLY A 251 -10.11 -30.36 18.57
N TRP A 252 -10.80 -31.37 18.03
CA TRP A 252 -10.18 -32.49 17.33
C TRP A 252 -9.72 -32.02 15.93
N GLY A 253 -8.49 -32.35 15.56
CA GLY A 253 -7.93 -32.05 14.24
C GLY A 253 -7.73 -33.29 13.38
N SER A 254 -7.45 -33.07 12.08
CA SER A 254 -7.12 -34.14 11.11
C SER A 254 -5.85 -34.93 11.47
N ASP A 255 -4.95 -34.34 12.27
CA ASP A 255 -3.80 -34.99 12.92
C ASP A 255 -4.17 -35.95 14.07
N ARG A 256 -5.47 -36.17 14.31
CA ARG A 256 -6.04 -37.03 15.37
C ARG A 256 -5.64 -36.61 16.79
N ARG A 257 -5.55 -35.30 17.02
CA ARG A 257 -5.19 -34.71 18.33
C ARG A 257 -6.18 -33.64 18.77
N VAL A 258 -6.38 -33.53 20.08
CA VAL A 258 -7.06 -32.38 20.70
C VAL A 258 -6.03 -31.31 21.03
N ALA A 259 -6.13 -30.14 20.40
CA ALA A 259 -5.36 -28.95 20.78
C ALA A 259 -6.15 -27.67 20.47
N ARG A 260 -5.61 -26.52 20.85
CA ARG A 260 -6.20 -25.21 20.55
C ARG A 260 -6.17 -24.98 19.03
N GLN A 261 -7.32 -24.71 18.45
CA GLN A 261 -7.49 -24.51 17.01
C GLN A 261 -8.57 -23.49 16.69
N VAL A 262 -8.58 -23.03 15.44
CA VAL A 262 -9.69 -22.36 14.76
C VAL A 262 -10.05 -23.22 13.56
N GLN A 263 -11.33 -23.47 13.32
CA GLN A 263 -11.78 -24.09 12.07
C GLN A 263 -11.91 -23.00 11.01
N MET A 264 -11.39 -23.26 9.81
CA MET A 264 -11.45 -22.33 8.68
C MET A 264 -12.18 -23.04 7.54
N LEU A 265 -13.43 -22.66 7.32
CA LEU A 265 -14.15 -23.04 6.11
C LEU A 265 -13.69 -22.14 4.97
N GLN A 266 -13.31 -22.75 3.85
CA GLN A 266 -12.90 -22.05 2.63
C GLN A 266 -13.63 -22.64 1.43
N ALA A 267 -14.16 -21.77 0.58
CA ALA A 267 -14.77 -22.11 -0.70
C ALA A 267 -13.98 -21.45 -1.84
N THR A 268 -13.42 -22.27 -2.74
CA THR A 268 -12.70 -21.82 -3.93
C THR A 268 -13.43 -22.23 -5.21
N ASN A 269 -13.25 -21.48 -6.29
CA ASN A 269 -13.69 -21.94 -7.61
C ASN A 269 -12.68 -22.92 -8.25
N PRO A 270 -12.97 -23.55 -9.41
CA PRO A 270 -12.06 -24.50 -10.05
C PRO A 270 -10.70 -23.91 -10.46
N GLN A 271 -10.60 -22.59 -10.58
CA GLN A 271 -9.39 -21.84 -10.89
C GLN A 271 -8.56 -21.49 -9.62
N GLY A 272 -9.02 -21.92 -8.44
CA GLY A 272 -8.32 -21.73 -7.16
C GLY A 272 -8.56 -20.38 -6.47
N ILE A 273 -9.45 -19.53 -7.00
CA ILE A 273 -9.78 -18.23 -6.42
C ILE A 273 -10.70 -18.45 -5.19
N PRO A 274 -10.34 -17.97 -3.99
CA PRO A 274 -11.21 -18.06 -2.82
C PRO A 274 -12.33 -17.01 -2.90
N LEU A 275 -13.58 -17.46 -3.00
CA LEU A 275 -14.76 -16.59 -3.04
C LEU A 275 -15.46 -16.46 -1.69
N TYR A 276 -15.25 -17.41 -0.77
CA TYR A 276 -15.74 -17.31 0.60
C TYR A 276 -14.78 -17.96 1.59
N VAL A 277 -14.57 -17.31 2.73
CA VAL A 277 -13.74 -17.80 3.84
C VAL A 277 -14.41 -17.41 5.15
N ARG A 278 -14.59 -18.37 6.06
CA ARG A 278 -15.19 -18.14 7.38
C ARG A 278 -14.40 -18.84 8.50
N PRO A 279 -13.93 -18.10 9.51
CA PRO A 279 -13.48 -18.71 10.76
C PRO A 279 -14.68 -19.17 11.58
N HIS A 280 -14.55 -20.34 12.21
CA HIS A 280 -15.49 -20.93 13.16
C HIS A 280 -14.75 -21.32 14.45
N PRO A 281 -15.46 -21.43 15.59
CA PRO A 281 -14.89 -21.96 16.83
C PRO A 281 -14.16 -23.29 16.58
N GLY A 282 -12.97 -23.46 17.16
CA GLY A 282 -12.14 -24.64 16.92
C GLY A 282 -12.80 -25.99 17.19
N ASN A 283 -13.85 -26.03 18.02
CA ASN A 283 -14.63 -27.21 18.39
C ASN A 283 -15.99 -27.32 17.67
N ALA A 284 -16.26 -26.48 16.66
CA ALA A 284 -17.51 -26.52 15.92
C ALA A 284 -17.68 -27.84 15.14
N ALA A 285 -18.94 -28.22 14.87
CA ALA A 285 -19.25 -29.39 14.06
C ALA A 285 -19.15 -29.04 12.57
N GLU A 286 -18.47 -29.89 11.80
CA GLU A 286 -18.21 -29.70 10.36
C GLU A 286 -19.50 -29.47 9.56
N LEU A 287 -20.51 -30.31 9.78
CA LEU A 287 -21.84 -30.20 9.16
C LEU A 287 -22.53 -28.86 9.47
N THR A 288 -22.39 -28.34 10.70
CA THR A 288 -22.94 -27.03 11.09
C THR A 288 -22.22 -25.90 10.36
N CYS A 289 -20.90 -25.99 10.24
CA CYS A 289 -20.11 -24.98 9.53
C CYS A 289 -20.45 -24.95 8.03
N ILE A 290 -20.59 -26.12 7.39
CA ILE A 290 -21.04 -26.26 6.00
C ILE A 290 -22.45 -25.68 5.82
N GLY A 291 -23.40 -26.05 6.68
CA GLY A 291 -24.78 -25.53 6.62
C GLY A 291 -24.82 -23.99 6.72
N MET A 292 -24.15 -23.42 7.72
CA MET A 292 -24.02 -21.96 7.88
C MET A 292 -23.38 -21.29 6.66
N ALA A 293 -22.41 -21.93 6.00
CA ALA A 293 -21.77 -21.39 4.81
C ALA A 293 -22.69 -21.40 3.59
N LEU A 294 -23.49 -22.45 3.39
CA LEU A 294 -24.49 -22.52 2.30
C LEU A 294 -25.57 -21.44 2.49
N GLU A 295 -26.09 -21.27 3.69
CA GLU A 295 -27.05 -20.20 4.03
C GLU A 295 -26.48 -18.80 3.77
N ARG A 296 -25.20 -18.58 4.09
CA ARG A 296 -24.54 -17.28 3.88
C ARG A 296 -24.19 -17.01 2.42
N LEU A 297 -23.74 -18.01 1.67
CA LEU A 297 -23.50 -17.89 0.23
C LEU A 297 -24.80 -17.50 -0.50
N ALA A 298 -25.91 -18.19 -0.20
CA ALA A 298 -27.22 -17.85 -0.76
C ALA A 298 -27.68 -16.42 -0.39
N ALA A 299 -27.41 -15.97 0.85
CA ALA A 299 -27.73 -14.62 1.29
C ALA A 299 -26.83 -13.51 0.72
N LEU A 300 -25.58 -13.83 0.34
CA LEU A 300 -24.60 -12.87 -0.19
C LEU A 300 -24.63 -12.75 -1.73
N LEU A 301 -24.94 -13.85 -2.43
CA LEU A 301 -24.99 -13.89 -3.90
C LEU A 301 -26.38 -13.48 -4.45
N GLY A 302 -27.44 -13.69 -3.66
CA GLY A 302 -28.82 -13.38 -4.05
C GLY A 302 -29.47 -14.42 -4.97
N PRO A 303 -30.75 -14.25 -5.33
CA PRO A 303 -31.48 -15.25 -6.12
C PRO A 303 -31.06 -15.21 -7.61
N GLY A 304 -30.59 -16.35 -8.12
CA GLY A 304 -30.29 -16.53 -9.56
C GLY A 304 -28.80 -16.39 -9.95
N VAL A 305 -27.90 -16.39 -8.97
CA VAL A 305 -26.44 -16.51 -9.12
C VAL A 305 -26.00 -17.89 -8.65
#